data_AF-A0A2T2T130-F1
#
_entry.id   AF-A0A2T2T130-F1
#
_cell.length_a   1.000
_cell.length_b   1.000
_cell.length_c   1.000
_cell.angle_alpha   90.00
_cell.angle_beta   90.00
_cell.angle_gamma   90.00
#
_symmetry.space_group_name_H-M   'P 1'
#
loop_
_entity.id
_entity.type
_entity.pdbx_description
1 polymer ?
#
loop_
_entity_poly.entity_id
_entity_poly.type
_entity_poly.pdbx_seq_one_letter_code
_entity_poly.pdbx_strand_id
1 'polypeptide(L)'
;PAGDADYVNVDLQRIDPQTDTPIVGDKDEDLTFFLDDERLKEDLREALVGRKAGTTFRVRLPQEPGHEHEGHSHQHDHGDDEDRLYEVTVNDVKRRDLPPLDEEFVRRASEGEFHDPEAFRENVRKRLQKAWDERAREMVQGAVIDKMLELHPVPVPESVIEGYLDSFVKQVEEENDGERPEDFDEEHFRQRNRRDAENQGRWMLIRDTIIEEEGLEVTDEELQAFFAEQSDGEEDVSAQQIQQFYRSMPDMMEQVEQQVLSDKVYDLLLDRLDVQPKSREEFQEEMQKQQQSHQRVAP
;
A
#
# COMPACT_ATOMS: atom_id res chain seq x y z
N PRO A 1 6.10 17.33 -31.88
CA PRO A 1 4.85 17.38 -31.09
C PRO A 1 4.90 16.22 -30.10
N ALA A 2 4.37 16.39 -28.90
CA ALA A 2 4.37 15.35 -27.88
C ALA A 2 3.48 14.18 -28.32
N GLY A 3 4.03 12.97 -28.36
CA GLY A 3 3.27 11.74 -28.52
C GLY A 3 2.81 11.18 -27.17
N ASP A 4 1.96 10.16 -27.21
CA ASP A 4 1.27 9.61 -26.02
C ASP A 4 2.20 8.94 -24.99
N ALA A 5 3.47 8.68 -25.36
CA ALA A 5 4.49 8.09 -24.49
C ALA A 5 5.75 8.96 -24.35
N ASP A 6 5.67 10.22 -24.77
CA ASP A 6 6.75 11.19 -24.63
C ASP A 6 6.73 11.83 -23.23
N TYR A 7 7.82 12.47 -22.86
CA TYR A 7 7.90 13.24 -21.63
C TYR A 7 7.95 14.73 -21.94
N VAL A 8 7.22 15.49 -21.13
CA VAL A 8 7.05 16.94 -21.32
C VAL A 8 7.45 17.67 -20.05
N ASN A 9 8.26 18.71 -20.22
CA ASN A 9 8.60 19.64 -19.15
C ASN A 9 7.75 20.89 -19.34
N VAL A 10 7.04 21.30 -18.28
CA VAL A 10 6.07 22.39 -18.33
C VAL A 10 6.15 23.28 -17.11
N ASP A 11 5.82 24.55 -17.32
CA ASP A 11 5.48 25.48 -16.25
C ASP A 11 3.96 25.60 -16.16
N LEU A 12 3.44 25.55 -14.94
CA LEU A 12 2.02 25.69 -14.62
C LEU A 12 1.82 26.99 -13.83
N GLN A 13 1.08 27.92 -14.40
CA GLN A 13 0.70 29.17 -13.75
C GLN A 13 -0.82 29.18 -13.53
N ARG A 14 -1.28 29.30 -12.30
CA ARG A 14 -2.72 29.46 -12.03
C ARG A 14 -3.21 30.84 -12.48
N ILE A 15 -4.35 30.87 -13.17
CA ILE A 15 -5.01 32.09 -13.65
C ILE A 15 -6.35 32.24 -12.93
N ASP A 16 -6.64 33.45 -12.45
CA ASP A 16 -7.97 33.79 -11.95
C ASP A 16 -8.96 33.90 -13.12
N PRO A 17 -10.01 33.05 -13.18
CA PRO A 17 -10.97 33.05 -14.29
C PRO A 17 -11.84 34.31 -14.37
N GLN A 18 -11.95 35.10 -13.30
CA GLN A 18 -12.74 36.33 -13.26
C GLN A 18 -11.95 37.55 -13.72
N THR A 19 -10.66 37.60 -13.37
CA THR A 19 -9.79 38.77 -13.65
C THR A 19 -8.82 38.55 -14.81
N ASP A 20 -8.69 37.31 -15.30
CA ASP A 20 -7.73 36.88 -16.32
C ASP A 20 -6.26 37.20 -15.97
N THR A 21 -5.95 37.25 -14.68
CA THR A 21 -4.60 37.57 -14.18
C THR A 21 -3.93 36.37 -13.50
N PRO A 22 -2.58 36.23 -13.62
CA PRO A 22 -1.84 35.23 -12.88
C PRO A 22 -1.97 35.42 -11.37
N ILE A 23 -2.24 34.33 -10.66
CA ILE A 23 -2.29 34.35 -9.20
C ILE A 23 -0.85 34.29 -8.67
N VAL A 24 -0.47 35.34 -7.95
CA VAL A 24 0.88 35.51 -7.43
C VAL A 24 1.16 34.47 -6.36
N GLY A 25 2.22 33.69 -6.54
CA GLY A 25 2.62 32.61 -5.62
C GLY A 25 2.15 31.21 -6.04
N ASP A 26 1.23 31.11 -7.00
CA ASP A 26 0.73 29.83 -7.52
C ASP A 26 1.32 29.54 -8.91
N LYS A 27 2.66 29.44 -8.94
CA LYS A 27 3.43 29.07 -10.13
C LYS A 27 4.32 27.89 -9.78
N ASP A 28 4.14 26.80 -10.52
CA ASP A 28 5.03 25.65 -10.50
C ASP A 28 5.88 25.65 -11.77
N GLU A 29 7.19 25.63 -11.59
CA GLU A 29 8.17 25.66 -12.68
C GLU A 29 8.85 24.30 -12.83
N ASP A 30 9.29 23.97 -14.05
CA ASP A 30 10.08 22.77 -14.36
C ASP A 30 9.40 21.43 -14.00
N LEU A 31 8.07 21.39 -14.00
CA LEU A 31 7.32 20.16 -13.76
C LEU A 31 7.49 19.19 -14.93
N THR A 32 7.83 17.94 -14.61
CA THR A 32 8.06 16.90 -15.61
C THR A 32 6.97 15.86 -15.55
N PHE A 33 6.26 15.69 -16.66
CA PHE A 33 5.19 14.70 -16.79
C PHE A 33 5.54 13.64 -17.84
N PHE A 34 5.26 12.38 -17.48
CA PHE A 34 5.24 11.26 -18.41
C PHE A 34 3.83 11.14 -18.98
N LEU A 35 3.69 11.32 -20.30
CA LEU A 35 2.37 11.31 -20.92
C LEU A 35 1.72 9.93 -20.95
N ASP A 36 2.43 8.86 -20.61
CA ASP A 36 1.91 7.50 -20.45
C ASP A 36 1.55 7.14 -19.01
N ASP A 37 1.86 7.98 -18.01
CA ASP A 37 1.64 7.68 -16.59
C ASP A 37 0.15 7.75 -16.22
N GLU A 38 -0.47 6.61 -15.90
CA GLU A 38 -1.89 6.50 -15.50
C GLU A 38 -2.30 7.42 -14.34
N ARG A 39 -1.35 7.92 -13.54
CA ARG A 39 -1.61 8.89 -12.45
C ARG A 39 -1.77 10.32 -12.96
N LEU A 40 -1.34 10.62 -14.18
CA LEU A 40 -1.52 11.93 -14.80
C LEU A 40 -3.00 12.14 -15.16
N LYS A 41 -3.58 13.23 -14.66
CA LYS A 41 -4.97 13.64 -14.97
C LYS A 41 -5.21 13.61 -16.47
N GLU A 42 -6.30 12.95 -16.87
CA GLU A 42 -6.66 12.74 -18.28
C GLU A 42 -6.77 14.08 -19.03
N ASP A 43 -7.42 15.08 -18.43
CA ASP A 43 -7.56 16.42 -19.01
C ASP A 43 -6.22 17.09 -19.31
N LEU A 44 -5.24 16.93 -18.41
CA LEU A 44 -3.90 17.49 -18.58
C LEU A 44 -3.14 16.74 -19.69
N ARG A 45 -3.26 15.42 -19.71
CA ARG A 45 -2.67 14.56 -20.75
C ARG A 45 -3.19 14.94 -22.13
N GLU A 46 -4.51 14.99 -22.31
CA GLU A 46 -5.14 15.33 -23.59
C GLU A 46 -4.72 16.73 -24.06
N ALA A 47 -4.60 17.69 -23.16
CA ALA A 47 -4.21 19.04 -23.49
C ALA A 47 -2.74 19.16 -23.94
N LEU A 48 -1.86 18.29 -23.42
CA LEU A 48 -0.42 18.24 -23.70
C LEU A 48 -0.07 17.41 -24.95
N VAL A 49 -0.82 16.35 -25.24
CA VAL A 49 -0.62 15.52 -26.44
C VAL A 49 -0.74 16.38 -27.71
N GLY A 50 0.20 16.22 -28.64
CA GLY A 50 0.26 16.97 -29.88
C GLY A 50 0.87 18.38 -29.77
N ARG A 51 1.10 18.91 -28.56
CA ARG A 51 1.74 20.21 -28.34
C ARG A 51 3.24 20.18 -28.65
N LYS A 52 3.84 21.33 -28.90
CA LYS A 52 5.27 21.46 -29.21
C LYS A 52 5.97 22.25 -28.11
N ALA A 53 7.27 22.04 -27.94
CA ALA A 53 8.07 22.90 -27.10
C ALA A 53 7.91 24.38 -27.52
N GLY A 54 7.84 25.27 -26.53
CA GLY A 54 7.58 26.69 -26.66
C GLY A 54 6.11 27.09 -26.82
N THR A 55 5.15 26.15 -26.75
CA THR A 55 3.73 26.52 -26.81
C THR A 55 3.16 26.78 -25.42
N THR A 56 2.52 27.94 -25.27
CA THR A 56 1.70 28.26 -24.10
C THR A 56 0.23 28.10 -24.44
N PHE A 57 -0.54 27.47 -23.56
CA PHE A 57 -1.99 27.30 -23.72
C PHE A 57 -2.67 27.30 -22.35
N ARG A 58 -4.00 27.40 -22.34
CA ARG A 58 -4.77 27.33 -21.10
C ARG A 58 -5.50 26.00 -21.02
N VAL A 59 -5.45 25.37 -19.85
CA VAL A 59 -6.16 24.13 -19.52
C VAL A 59 -6.98 24.35 -18.26
N ARG A 60 -8.16 23.75 -18.25
CA ARG A 60 -9.02 23.73 -17.08
C ARG A 60 -8.91 22.35 -16.45
N LEU A 61 -8.51 22.28 -15.19
CA LEU A 61 -8.32 21.02 -14.48
C LEU A 61 -9.36 20.92 -13.35
N PRO A 62 -10.18 19.86 -13.31
CA PRO A 62 -11.11 19.64 -12.21
C PRO A 62 -10.32 19.40 -10.92
N GLN A 63 -10.80 20.00 -9.83
CA GLN A 63 -10.34 19.67 -8.49
C GLN A 63 -11.10 18.43 -8.02
N GLU A 64 -10.35 17.41 -7.60
CA GLU A 64 -10.96 16.29 -6.91
C GLU A 64 -11.04 16.65 -5.42
N PRO A 65 -12.20 16.47 -4.78
CA PRO A 65 -12.36 16.81 -3.36
C PRO A 65 -11.37 16.00 -2.51
N GLY A 66 -10.59 16.70 -1.67
CA GLY A 66 -9.66 16.09 -0.71
C GLY A 66 -8.20 15.93 -1.16
N HIS A 67 -7.81 16.41 -2.34
CA HIS A 67 -6.39 16.45 -2.72
C HIS A 67 -5.76 17.80 -2.34
N GLU A 68 -5.30 17.89 -1.09
CA GLU A 68 -4.38 18.94 -0.68
C GLU A 68 -3.04 18.71 -1.39
N HIS A 69 -2.63 19.65 -2.25
CA HIS A 69 -1.25 19.67 -2.71
C HIS A 69 -0.36 20.01 -1.51
N GLU A 70 0.31 19.00 -0.95
CA GLU A 70 1.41 19.18 -0.01
C GLU A 70 2.46 20.08 -0.68
N GLY A 71 2.53 21.34 -0.27
CA GLY A 71 3.60 22.23 -0.75
C GLY A 71 3.40 23.71 -0.48
N HIS A 72 2.21 24.28 -0.62
CA HIS A 72 2.04 25.73 -0.49
C HIS A 72 0.75 26.12 0.24
N SER A 73 0.93 26.35 1.55
CA SER A 73 0.00 27.02 2.43
C SER A 73 -0.21 28.48 1.99
N HIS A 74 -1.13 28.73 1.07
CA HIS A 74 -1.78 30.03 0.98
C HIS A 74 -3.29 29.86 0.87
N GLN A 75 -3.94 30.15 2.00
CA GLN A 75 -5.37 30.27 2.19
C GLN A 75 -5.92 31.35 1.24
N HIS A 76 -6.29 30.97 0.03
CA HIS A 76 -7.16 31.77 -0.81
C HIS A 76 -8.50 31.07 -0.92
N ASP A 77 -9.46 31.63 -0.19
CA ASP A 77 -10.88 31.32 -0.10
C ASP A 77 -11.56 31.47 -1.47
N HIS A 78 -11.46 30.43 -2.30
CA HIS A 78 -12.22 30.30 -3.54
C HIS A 78 -12.73 28.86 -3.65
N GLY A 79 -13.97 28.66 -3.17
CA GLY A 79 -14.90 27.57 -3.48
C GLY A 79 -14.31 26.19 -3.78
N ASP A 80 -14.49 25.25 -2.85
CA ASP A 80 -13.99 23.87 -2.87
C ASP A 80 -14.45 22.99 -4.06
N ASP A 81 -15.21 23.52 -5.02
CA ASP A 81 -15.84 22.75 -6.11
C ASP A 81 -15.72 23.41 -7.51
N GLU A 82 -14.83 24.40 -7.70
CA GLU A 82 -14.67 25.05 -9.01
C GLU A 82 -13.42 24.59 -9.78
N ASP A 83 -13.64 24.25 -11.06
CA ASP A 83 -12.59 23.97 -12.02
C ASP A 83 -11.51 25.07 -12.03
N ARG A 84 -10.24 24.69 -11.84
CA ARG A 84 -9.14 25.66 -11.83
C ARG A 84 -8.58 25.88 -13.25
N LEU A 85 -8.36 27.15 -13.61
CA LEU A 85 -7.76 27.54 -14.88
C LEU A 85 -6.24 27.67 -14.72
N TYR A 86 -5.50 26.95 -15.54
CA TYR A 86 -4.04 27.01 -15.59
C TYR A 86 -3.57 27.47 -16.96
N GLU A 87 -2.55 28.32 -16.99
CA GLU A 87 -1.73 28.58 -18.15
C GLU A 87 -0.52 27.66 -18.10
N VAL A 88 -0.41 26.79 -19.10
CA VAL A 88 0.65 25.79 -19.23
C VAL A 88 1.60 26.22 -20.33
N THR A 89 2.87 26.36 -19.99
CA THR A 89 3.94 26.60 -20.97
C THR A 89 4.76 25.33 -21.13
N VAL A 90 4.80 24.78 -22.34
CA VAL A 90 5.63 23.60 -22.63
C VAL A 90 7.05 24.07 -22.90
N ASN A 91 7.97 23.80 -21.98
CA ASN A 91 9.37 24.19 -22.12
C ASN A 91 10.11 23.25 -23.07
N ASP A 92 9.92 21.95 -22.89
CA ASP A 92 10.58 20.93 -23.69
C ASP A 92 9.71 19.68 -23.87
N VAL A 93 9.89 19.02 -25.01
CA VAL A 93 9.25 17.75 -25.34
C VAL A 93 10.33 16.81 -25.79
N LYS A 94 10.50 15.73 -25.04
CA LYS A 94 11.53 14.75 -25.32
C LYS A 94 10.90 13.37 -25.46
N ARG A 95 11.51 12.53 -26.30
CA ARG A 95 11.03 11.19 -26.58
C ARG A 95 11.78 10.18 -25.72
N ARG A 96 11.05 9.21 -25.16
CA ARG A 96 11.66 8.08 -24.47
C ARG A 96 12.26 7.12 -25.49
N ASP A 97 13.59 7.04 -25.51
CA ASP A 97 14.31 6.02 -26.27
C ASP A 97 14.58 4.83 -25.35
N LEU A 98 13.70 3.83 -25.40
CA LEU A 98 13.83 2.63 -24.57
C LEU A 98 14.95 1.76 -25.15
N PRO A 99 15.96 1.40 -24.35
CA PRO A 99 17.00 0.48 -24.81
C PRO A 99 16.37 -0.87 -25.18
N PRO A 100 16.95 -1.60 -26.17
CA PRO A 100 16.53 -2.96 -26.45
C PRO A 100 16.75 -3.84 -25.21
N LEU A 101 15.88 -4.83 -25.02
CA LEU A 101 16.09 -5.84 -23.98
C LEU A 101 17.13 -6.85 -24.48
N ASP A 102 18.40 -6.50 -24.35
CA ASP A 102 19.56 -7.31 -24.70
C ASP A 102 20.40 -7.66 -23.45
N GLU A 103 21.49 -8.42 -23.64
CA GLU A 103 22.39 -8.84 -22.57
C GLU A 103 23.00 -7.65 -21.81
N GLU A 104 23.37 -6.57 -22.50
CA GLU A 104 23.94 -5.37 -21.87
C GLU A 104 22.93 -4.69 -20.95
N PHE A 105 21.68 -4.55 -21.41
CA PHE A 105 20.59 -4.03 -20.59
C PHE A 105 20.34 -4.92 -19.38
N VAL A 106 20.20 -6.23 -19.58
CA VAL A 106 19.89 -7.19 -18.52
C VAL A 106 20.98 -7.18 -17.46
N ARG A 107 22.25 -7.27 -17.86
CA ARG A 107 23.39 -7.22 -16.93
C ARG A 107 23.38 -5.95 -16.10
N ARG A 108 23.05 -4.80 -16.71
CA ARG A 108 22.97 -3.52 -15.99
C ARG A 108 21.77 -3.46 -15.04
N ALA A 109 20.60 -3.94 -15.50
CA ALA A 109 19.36 -3.87 -14.76
C ALA A 109 19.30 -4.86 -13.59
N SER A 110 19.98 -5.99 -13.70
CA SER A 110 20.08 -7.01 -12.66
C SER A 110 21.38 -6.94 -11.85
N GLU A 111 22.14 -5.85 -11.96
CA GLU A 111 23.42 -5.67 -11.26
C GLU A 111 24.43 -6.83 -11.46
N GLY A 112 24.35 -7.50 -12.62
CA GLY A 112 25.22 -8.62 -12.98
C GLY A 112 24.70 -10.02 -12.65
N GLU A 113 23.52 -10.16 -12.04
CA GLU A 113 22.94 -11.47 -11.71
C GLU A 113 22.49 -12.29 -12.94
N PHE A 114 21.99 -11.61 -13.97
CA PHE A 114 21.48 -12.23 -15.19
C PHE A 114 22.24 -11.71 -16.41
N HIS A 115 22.36 -12.58 -17.41
CA HIS A 115 22.93 -12.27 -18.72
C HIS A 115 21.92 -12.49 -19.85
N ASP A 116 20.96 -13.38 -19.62
CA ASP A 116 19.97 -13.76 -20.61
C ASP A 116 18.63 -13.02 -20.40
N PRO A 117 18.08 -12.37 -21.44
CA PRO A 117 16.78 -11.71 -21.37
C PRO A 117 15.60 -12.60 -20.99
N GLU A 118 15.59 -13.88 -21.36
CA GLU A 118 14.51 -14.79 -20.98
C GLU A 118 14.59 -15.15 -19.51
N ALA A 119 15.80 -15.47 -19.02
CA ALA A 119 16.05 -15.74 -17.59
C ALA A 119 15.66 -14.54 -16.71
N PHE A 120 16.02 -13.32 -17.13
CA PHE A 120 15.63 -12.09 -16.43
C PHE A 120 14.10 -11.91 -16.40
N ARG A 121 13.41 -12.12 -17.54
CA ARG A 121 11.94 -12.07 -17.59
C ARG A 121 11.29 -13.12 -16.70
N GLU A 122 11.84 -14.33 -16.64
CA GLU A 122 11.33 -15.39 -15.78
C GLU A 122 11.50 -15.04 -14.30
N ASN A 123 12.64 -14.48 -13.90
CA ASN A 123 12.86 -14.00 -12.54
C ASN A 123 11.87 -12.89 -12.17
N VAL A 124 11.71 -11.87 -13.02
CA VAL A 124 10.74 -10.80 -12.79
C VAL A 124 9.32 -11.37 -12.67
N ARG A 125 8.95 -12.33 -13.53
CA ARG A 125 7.66 -13.02 -13.43
C ARG A 125 7.48 -13.73 -12.10
N LYS A 126 8.49 -14.48 -11.63
CA LYS A 126 8.43 -15.19 -10.34
C LYS A 126 8.28 -14.22 -9.17
N ARG A 127 9.02 -13.10 -9.19
CA ARG A 127 8.92 -12.05 -8.17
C ARG A 127 7.53 -11.42 -8.14
N LEU A 128 6.98 -11.08 -9.31
CA LEU A 128 5.62 -10.55 -9.42
C LEU A 128 4.58 -11.58 -8.96
N GLN A 129 4.73 -12.84 -9.35
CA GLN A 129 3.83 -13.92 -8.93
C GLN A 129 3.85 -14.07 -7.40
N LYS A 130 5.03 -14.15 -6.78
CA LYS A 130 5.19 -14.23 -5.31
C LYS A 130 4.48 -13.06 -4.62
N ALA A 131 4.72 -11.82 -5.08
CA ALA A 131 4.07 -10.64 -4.52
C ALA A 131 2.54 -10.66 -4.66
N TRP A 132 2.02 -11.17 -5.79
CA TRP A 132 0.58 -11.31 -6.00
C TRP A 132 -0.03 -12.45 -5.16
N ASP A 133 0.69 -13.56 -4.99
CA ASP A 133 0.26 -14.68 -4.16
C ASP A 133 0.20 -14.28 -2.68
N GLU A 134 1.22 -13.56 -2.18
CA GLU A 134 1.25 -12.99 -0.83
C GLU A 134 0.08 -12.03 -0.62
N ARG A 135 -0.10 -11.06 -1.53
CA ARG A 135 -1.21 -10.10 -1.46
C ARG A 135 -2.58 -10.80 -1.51
N ALA A 136 -2.74 -11.80 -2.36
CA ALA A 136 -3.99 -12.55 -2.44
C ALA A 136 -4.25 -13.31 -1.14
N ARG A 137 -3.21 -13.94 -0.56
CA ARG A 137 -3.32 -14.63 0.74
C ARG A 137 -3.76 -13.68 1.85
N GLU A 138 -3.10 -12.52 1.99
CA GLU A 138 -3.45 -11.50 3.00
C GLU A 138 -4.90 -11.03 2.84
N MET A 139 -5.32 -10.73 1.61
CA MET A 139 -6.68 -10.28 1.33
C MET A 139 -7.73 -11.33 1.69
N VAL A 140 -7.48 -12.60 1.32
CA VAL A 140 -8.41 -13.68 1.64
C VAL A 140 -8.42 -13.92 3.14
N GLN A 141 -7.27 -13.91 3.82
CA GLN A 141 -7.21 -14.01 5.28
C GLN A 141 -8.05 -12.92 5.95
N GLY A 142 -7.90 -11.66 5.54
CA GLY A 142 -8.73 -10.55 6.03
C GLY A 142 -10.23 -10.79 5.83
N ALA A 143 -10.62 -11.20 4.62
CA ALA A 143 -12.02 -11.50 4.31
C ALA A 143 -12.59 -12.68 5.13
N VAL A 144 -11.76 -13.69 5.41
CA VAL A 144 -12.12 -14.82 6.28
C VAL A 144 -12.35 -14.34 7.71
N ILE A 145 -11.44 -13.54 8.27
CA ILE A 145 -11.57 -12.98 9.62
C ILE A 145 -12.85 -12.16 9.72
N ASP A 146 -13.05 -11.22 8.79
CA ASP A 146 -14.26 -10.38 8.75
C ASP A 146 -15.52 -11.25 8.74
N LYS A 147 -15.53 -12.31 7.92
CA LYS A 147 -16.67 -13.20 7.85
C LYS A 147 -16.89 -13.98 9.15
N MET A 148 -15.83 -14.43 9.79
CA MET A 148 -15.89 -15.12 11.08
C MET A 148 -16.41 -14.19 12.19
N LEU A 149 -15.98 -12.93 12.20
CA LEU A 149 -16.43 -11.91 13.14
C LEU A 149 -17.92 -11.56 12.96
N GLU A 150 -18.41 -11.52 11.70
CA GLU A 150 -19.84 -11.32 11.39
C GLU A 150 -20.71 -12.49 11.88
N LEU A 151 -20.24 -13.72 11.67
CA LEU A 151 -20.98 -14.94 12.04
C LEU A 151 -21.03 -15.17 13.55
N HIS A 152 -20.05 -14.65 14.29
CA HIS A 152 -19.89 -14.88 15.72
C HIS A 152 -19.85 -13.56 16.50
N PRO A 153 -20.99 -12.87 16.72
CA PRO A 153 -21.04 -11.65 17.52
C PRO A 153 -20.92 -11.98 19.01
N VAL A 154 -19.71 -12.32 19.45
CA VAL A 154 -19.40 -12.60 20.86
C VAL A 154 -18.87 -11.34 21.56
N PRO A 155 -19.34 -11.06 22.79
CA PRO A 155 -18.86 -9.91 23.55
C PRO A 155 -17.42 -10.14 24.01
N VAL A 156 -16.58 -9.11 23.85
CA VAL A 156 -15.19 -9.13 24.30
C VAL A 156 -15.10 -8.45 25.66
N PRO A 157 -14.40 -9.03 26.66
CA PRO A 157 -14.20 -8.38 27.95
C PRO A 157 -13.43 -7.07 27.81
N GLU A 158 -13.82 -6.04 28.57
CA GLU A 158 -13.19 -4.71 28.52
C GLU A 158 -11.67 -4.77 28.74
N SER A 159 -11.21 -5.64 29.64
CA SER A 159 -9.78 -5.82 29.93
C SER A 159 -8.98 -6.31 28.70
N VAL A 160 -9.62 -7.09 27.82
CA VAL A 160 -8.99 -7.55 26.58
C VAL A 160 -8.91 -6.40 25.59
N ILE A 161 -10.00 -5.63 25.44
CA ILE A 161 -10.03 -4.44 24.57
C ILE A 161 -8.95 -3.44 24.99
N GLU A 162 -8.85 -3.13 26.29
CA GLU A 162 -7.83 -2.21 26.79
C GLU A 162 -6.41 -2.75 26.57
N GLY A 163 -6.17 -4.06 26.69
CA GLY A 163 -4.86 -4.66 26.40
C GLY A 163 -4.43 -4.51 24.93
N TYR A 164 -5.37 -4.62 23.99
CA TYR A 164 -5.10 -4.33 22.57
C TYR A 164 -4.85 -2.84 22.33
N LEU A 165 -5.64 -1.96 22.96
CA LEU A 165 -5.43 -0.51 22.86
C LEU A 165 -4.06 -0.10 23.42
N ASP A 166 -3.64 -0.67 24.54
CA ASP A 166 -2.29 -0.47 25.11
C ASP A 166 -1.21 -0.91 24.12
N SER A 167 -1.42 -2.05 23.45
CA SER A 167 -0.49 -2.58 22.44
C SER A 167 -0.39 -1.66 21.22
N PHE A 168 -1.51 -1.10 20.76
CA PHE A 168 -1.53 -0.13 19.65
C PHE A 168 -0.81 1.16 20.02
N VAL A 169 -0.99 1.67 21.24
CA VAL A 169 -0.25 2.85 21.72
C VAL A 169 1.25 2.55 21.78
N LYS A 170 1.63 1.39 22.29
CA LYS A 170 3.04 0.95 22.34
C LYS A 170 3.65 0.83 20.95
N GLN A 171 2.90 0.33 19.96
CA GLN A 171 3.35 0.28 18.58
C GLN A 171 3.63 1.68 18.02
N VAL A 172 2.76 2.66 18.29
CA VAL A 172 3.01 4.06 17.90
C VAL A 172 4.28 4.59 18.56
N GLU A 173 4.52 4.28 19.84
CA GLU A 173 5.77 4.66 20.53
C GLU A 173 6.99 4.01 19.84
N GLU A 174 6.93 2.71 19.53
CA GLU A 174 8.02 1.97 18.87
C GLU A 174 8.35 2.52 17.47
N GLU A 175 7.34 2.92 16.70
CA GLU A 175 7.50 3.56 15.38
C GLU A 175 8.14 4.96 15.46
N ASN A 176 8.10 5.59 16.64
CA ASN A 176 8.63 6.94 16.91
C ASN A 176 9.84 6.87 17.86
N ASP A 177 10.75 5.92 17.63
CA ASP A 177 12.00 5.73 18.40
C ASP A 177 11.79 5.51 19.91
N GLY A 178 10.62 5.01 20.30
CA GLY A 178 10.23 4.78 21.69
C GLY A 178 9.64 6.01 22.39
N GLU A 179 9.39 7.10 21.67
CA GLU A 179 8.76 8.32 22.18
C GLU A 179 7.37 8.52 21.56
N ARG A 180 6.48 9.23 22.28
CA ARG A 180 5.20 9.63 21.68
C ARG A 180 5.40 10.91 20.88
N PRO A 181 4.71 11.06 19.73
CA PRO A 181 4.62 12.35 19.06
C PRO A 181 4.13 13.44 20.04
N GLU A 182 4.69 14.66 19.93
CA GLU A 182 4.38 15.76 20.86
C GLU A 182 2.87 16.10 20.90
N ASP A 183 2.16 15.91 19.77
CA ASP A 183 0.73 16.16 19.61
C ASP A 183 -0.13 14.88 19.68
N PHE A 184 0.38 13.79 20.25
CA PHE A 184 -0.35 12.53 20.34
C PHE A 184 -1.46 12.57 21.40
N ASP A 185 -2.71 12.69 20.95
CA ASP A 185 -3.90 12.52 21.80
C ASP A 185 -4.24 11.03 21.95
N GLU A 186 -3.77 10.43 23.04
CA GLU A 186 -4.01 9.03 23.36
C GLU A 186 -5.50 8.72 23.54
N GLU A 187 -6.29 9.62 24.13
CA GLU A 187 -7.71 9.38 24.35
C GLU A 187 -8.45 9.32 23.01
N HIS A 188 -8.19 10.29 22.13
CA HIS A 188 -8.74 10.28 20.79
C HIS A 188 -8.25 9.05 20.00
N PHE A 189 -6.97 8.69 20.09
CA PHE A 189 -6.42 7.52 19.43
C PHE A 189 -7.14 6.24 19.88
N ARG A 190 -7.29 6.04 21.20
CA ARG A 190 -8.00 4.89 21.76
C ARG A 190 -9.46 4.84 21.31
N GLN A 191 -10.17 5.96 21.35
CA GLN A 191 -11.56 6.03 20.90
C GLN A 191 -11.72 5.63 19.43
N ARG A 192 -10.81 6.09 18.56
CA ARG A 192 -10.83 5.81 17.12
C ARG A 192 -10.53 4.33 16.83
N ASN A 193 -9.60 3.72 17.57
CA ASN A 193 -9.15 2.34 17.38
C ASN A 193 -9.93 1.30 18.23
N ARG A 194 -10.88 1.73 19.08
CA ARG A 194 -11.62 0.84 19.98
C ARG A 194 -12.35 -0.28 19.26
N ARG A 195 -12.92 0.01 18.09
CA ARG A 195 -13.61 -0.99 17.26
C ARG A 195 -12.64 -2.05 16.74
N ASP A 196 -11.43 -1.65 16.36
CA ASP A 196 -10.42 -2.57 15.85
C ASP A 196 -9.85 -3.43 16.98
N ALA A 197 -9.64 -2.84 18.16
CA ALA A 197 -9.29 -3.59 19.37
C ALA A 197 -10.37 -4.63 19.77
N GLU A 198 -11.65 -4.25 19.66
CA GLU A 198 -12.75 -5.20 19.88
C GLU A 198 -12.74 -6.33 18.83
N ASN A 199 -12.53 -6.01 17.56
CA ASN A 199 -12.44 -7.02 16.50
C ASN A 199 -11.24 -7.96 16.70
N GLN A 200 -10.07 -7.44 17.08
CA GLN A 200 -8.88 -8.27 17.36
C GLN A 200 -9.10 -9.18 18.57
N GLY A 201 -9.67 -8.66 19.66
CA GLY A 201 -9.99 -9.49 20.82
C GLY A 201 -11.04 -10.54 20.52
N ARG A 202 -12.02 -10.23 19.67
CA ARG A 202 -13.02 -11.21 19.21
C ARG A 202 -12.39 -12.29 18.34
N TRP A 203 -11.52 -11.88 17.41
CA TRP A 203 -10.80 -12.82 16.55
C TRP A 203 -9.91 -13.76 17.36
N MET A 204 -9.18 -13.25 18.35
CA MET A 204 -8.39 -14.06 19.28
C MET A 204 -9.25 -15.16 19.94
N LEU A 205 -10.39 -14.80 20.52
CA LEU A 205 -11.28 -15.77 21.18
C LEU A 205 -11.79 -16.85 20.20
N ILE A 206 -12.16 -16.46 18.98
CA ILE A 206 -12.63 -17.38 17.94
C ILE A 206 -11.48 -18.32 17.53
N ARG A 207 -10.31 -17.76 17.23
CA ARG A 207 -9.13 -18.50 16.81
C ARG A 207 -8.70 -19.52 17.88
N ASP A 208 -8.61 -19.09 19.13
CA ASP A 208 -8.19 -19.95 20.24
C ASP A 208 -9.20 -21.09 20.45
N THR A 209 -10.50 -20.82 20.29
CA THR A 209 -11.53 -21.86 20.32
C THR A 209 -11.35 -22.87 19.18
N ILE A 210 -11.03 -22.43 17.95
CA ILE A 210 -10.76 -23.33 16.81
C ILE A 210 -9.54 -24.20 17.08
N ILE A 211 -8.46 -23.60 17.60
CA ILE A 211 -7.23 -24.33 17.97
C ILE A 211 -7.55 -25.44 18.96
N GLU A 212 -8.32 -25.14 20.01
CA GLU A 212 -8.72 -26.11 21.04
C GLU A 212 -9.64 -27.21 20.49
N GLU A 213 -10.67 -26.86 19.71
CA GLU A 213 -11.66 -27.82 19.20
C GLU A 213 -11.07 -28.77 18.15
N GLU A 214 -10.14 -28.28 17.33
CA GLU A 214 -9.50 -29.05 16.26
C GLU A 214 -8.19 -29.71 16.72
N GLY A 215 -7.73 -29.41 17.94
CA GLY A 215 -6.50 -29.96 18.52
C GLY A 215 -5.25 -29.56 17.73
N LEU A 216 -5.17 -28.30 17.30
CA LEU A 216 -4.03 -27.79 16.55
C LEU A 216 -2.84 -27.59 17.49
N GLU A 217 -1.74 -28.27 17.19
CA GLU A 217 -0.47 -28.14 17.91
C GLU A 217 0.64 -27.81 16.92
N VAL A 218 1.66 -27.07 17.37
CA VAL A 218 2.84 -26.76 16.56
C VAL A 218 3.83 -27.92 16.64
N THR A 219 4.27 -28.43 15.48
CA THR A 219 5.33 -29.46 15.45
C THR A 219 6.72 -28.86 15.29
N ASP A 220 7.73 -29.63 15.69
CA ASP A 220 9.13 -29.23 15.51
C ASP A 220 9.51 -29.05 14.04
N GLU A 221 8.91 -29.83 13.12
CA GLU A 221 9.12 -29.66 11.68
C GLU A 221 8.52 -28.35 11.16
N GLU A 222 7.36 -27.95 11.65
CA GLU A 222 6.70 -26.69 11.28
C GLU A 222 7.50 -25.48 11.75
N LEU A 223 8.02 -25.53 12.98
CA LEU A 223 8.95 -24.51 13.49
C LEU A 223 10.23 -24.45 12.65
N GLN A 224 10.78 -25.61 12.28
CA GLN A 224 11.96 -25.65 11.43
C GLN A 224 11.69 -25.05 10.05
N ALA A 225 10.50 -25.30 9.47
CA ALA A 225 10.09 -24.71 8.20
C ALA A 225 9.91 -23.19 8.31
N PHE A 226 9.25 -22.70 9.37
CA PHE A 226 9.09 -21.28 9.63
C PHE A 226 10.44 -20.56 9.72
N PHE A 227 11.39 -21.09 10.51
CA PHE A 227 12.72 -20.48 10.61
C PHE A 227 13.55 -20.63 9.33
N ALA A 228 13.32 -21.69 8.54
CA ALA A 228 13.97 -21.83 7.24
C ALA A 228 13.51 -20.73 6.27
N GLU A 229 12.21 -20.43 6.24
CA GLU A 229 11.65 -19.34 5.43
C GLU A 229 12.16 -17.97 5.87
N GLN A 230 12.24 -17.71 7.18
CA GLN A 230 12.80 -16.46 7.71
C GLN A 230 14.31 -16.31 7.42
N SER A 231 15.05 -17.42 7.32
CA SER A 231 16.48 -17.43 6.99
C SER A 231 16.77 -17.43 5.49
N ASP A 232 15.75 -17.47 4.62
CA ASP A 232 15.93 -17.51 3.16
C ASP A 232 16.59 -16.22 2.68
N GLY A 233 17.92 -16.23 2.58
CA GLY A 233 18.77 -15.08 2.28
C GLY A 233 20.00 -14.91 3.20
N GLU A 234 20.04 -15.59 4.35
CA GLU A 234 21.18 -15.58 5.29
C GLU A 234 21.95 -16.91 5.23
N GLU A 235 23.08 -16.94 4.51
CA GLU A 235 23.87 -18.18 4.31
C GLU A 235 24.56 -18.70 5.59
N ASP A 236 24.69 -17.86 6.63
CA ASP A 236 25.58 -18.13 7.77
C ASP A 236 24.93 -18.86 8.96
N VAL A 237 23.59 -18.94 9.03
CA VAL A 237 22.88 -19.53 10.18
C VAL A 237 21.82 -20.54 9.73
N SER A 238 21.91 -21.78 10.21
CA SER A 238 20.89 -22.79 9.89
C SER A 238 19.60 -22.57 10.70
N ALA A 239 18.45 -22.91 10.11
CA ALA A 239 17.14 -22.88 10.77
C ALA A 239 17.13 -23.58 12.14
N GLN A 240 17.89 -24.68 12.29
CA GLN A 240 18.01 -25.39 13.57
C GLN A 240 18.74 -24.59 14.65
N GLN A 241 19.73 -23.77 14.27
CA GLN A 241 20.43 -22.89 15.21
C GLN A 241 19.52 -21.73 15.64
N ILE A 242 18.73 -21.18 14.71
CA ILE A 242 17.73 -20.14 15.01
C ILE A 242 16.67 -20.71 15.97
N GLN A 243 16.13 -21.89 15.68
CA GLN A 243 15.15 -22.55 16.54
C GLN A 243 15.71 -22.79 17.95
N GLN A 244 16.96 -23.22 18.10
CA GLN A 244 17.59 -23.38 19.42
C GLN A 244 17.76 -22.06 20.16
N PHE A 245 18.09 -20.98 19.45
CA PHE A 245 18.17 -19.65 20.02
C PHE A 245 16.81 -19.15 20.52
N TYR A 246 15.75 -19.28 19.73
CA TYR A 246 14.39 -18.91 20.14
C TYR A 246 13.91 -19.74 21.34
N ARG A 247 14.21 -21.05 21.39
CA ARG A 247 13.90 -21.89 22.55
C ARG A 247 14.59 -21.43 23.85
N SER A 248 15.67 -20.64 23.76
CA SER A 248 16.30 -20.02 24.94
C SER A 248 15.60 -18.74 25.42
N MET A 249 14.64 -18.23 24.63
CA MET A 249 13.85 -17.01 24.85
C MET A 249 12.35 -17.37 24.82
N PRO A 250 11.78 -17.85 25.95
CA PRO A 250 10.42 -18.38 25.99
C PRO A 250 9.37 -17.45 25.38
N ASP A 251 9.41 -16.16 25.70
CA ASP A 251 8.44 -15.17 25.20
C ASP A 251 8.48 -15.03 23.67
N MET A 252 9.67 -15.07 23.07
CA MET A 252 9.83 -15.00 21.61
C MET A 252 9.41 -16.31 20.94
N MET A 253 9.68 -17.45 21.59
CA MET A 253 9.25 -18.75 21.09
C MET A 253 7.72 -18.85 21.07
N GLU A 254 7.05 -18.38 22.12
CA GLU A 254 5.59 -18.36 22.20
C GLU A 254 4.98 -17.51 21.08
N GLN A 255 5.57 -16.35 20.75
CA GLN A 255 5.12 -15.54 19.62
C GLN A 255 5.21 -16.28 18.28
N VAL A 256 6.31 -17.01 18.04
CA VAL A 256 6.46 -17.82 16.83
C VAL A 256 5.44 -18.96 16.80
N GLU A 257 5.24 -19.65 17.91
CA GLU A 257 4.23 -20.72 18.01
C GLU A 257 2.82 -20.18 17.74
N GLN A 258 2.47 -19.02 18.30
CA GLN A 258 1.19 -18.35 18.05
C GLN A 258 1.00 -17.94 16.59
N GLN A 259 2.08 -17.51 15.91
CA GLN A 259 2.05 -17.19 14.49
C GLN A 259 1.80 -18.45 13.66
N VAL A 260 2.54 -19.54 13.92
CA VAL A 260 2.36 -20.82 13.22
C VAL A 260 0.95 -21.39 13.46
N LEU A 261 0.42 -21.31 14.69
CA LEU A 261 -0.96 -21.72 14.97
C LEU A 261 -1.97 -20.86 14.22
N SER A 262 -1.75 -19.56 14.14
CA SER A 262 -2.64 -18.66 13.41
C SER A 262 -2.68 -19.02 11.93
N ASP A 263 -1.53 -19.30 11.31
CA ASP A 263 -1.46 -19.77 9.92
C ASP A 263 -2.20 -21.09 9.72
N LYS A 264 -2.07 -22.05 10.64
CA LYS A 264 -2.79 -23.32 10.58
C LYS A 264 -4.30 -23.14 10.69
N VAL A 265 -4.78 -22.23 11.54
CA VAL A 265 -6.21 -21.89 11.62
C VAL A 265 -6.69 -21.31 10.30
N TYR A 266 -5.93 -20.41 9.67
CA TYR A 266 -6.31 -19.86 8.36
C TYR A 266 -6.37 -20.94 7.29
N ASP A 267 -5.35 -21.79 7.18
CA ASP A 267 -5.33 -22.85 6.18
C ASP A 267 -6.51 -23.82 6.37
N LEU A 268 -6.82 -24.18 7.63
CA LEU A 268 -8.00 -24.99 7.95
C LEU A 268 -9.32 -24.31 7.53
N LEU A 269 -9.45 -23.01 7.76
CA LEU A 269 -10.63 -22.25 7.36
C LEU A 269 -10.74 -22.17 5.84
N LEU A 270 -9.63 -21.95 5.12
CA LEU A 270 -9.61 -21.92 3.66
C LEU A 270 -10.07 -23.23 3.05
N ASP A 271 -9.68 -24.37 3.63
CA ASP A 271 -10.11 -25.70 3.18
C ASP A 271 -11.62 -25.94 3.38
N ARG A 272 -12.25 -25.23 4.32
CA ARG A 272 -13.68 -25.36 4.65
C ARG A 272 -14.56 -24.29 4.00
N LEU A 273 -13.98 -23.19 3.54
CA LEU A 273 -14.69 -22.07 2.95
C LEU A 273 -14.74 -22.17 1.43
N ASP A 274 -15.84 -21.69 0.85
CA ASP A 274 -16.00 -21.61 -0.60
C ASP A 274 -15.31 -20.34 -1.12
N VAL A 275 -14.05 -20.46 -1.49
CA VAL A 275 -13.24 -19.35 -2.01
C VAL A 275 -13.53 -19.14 -3.50
N GLN A 276 -14.21 -18.04 -3.82
CA GLN A 276 -14.53 -17.68 -5.20
C GLN A 276 -13.38 -16.86 -5.82
N PRO A 277 -12.76 -17.33 -6.92
CA PRO A 277 -11.69 -16.60 -7.58
C PRO A 277 -12.26 -15.34 -8.23
N LYS A 278 -11.58 -14.21 -8.04
CA LYS A 278 -11.89 -12.94 -8.71
C LYS A 278 -10.91 -12.71 -9.84
N SER A 279 -11.39 -12.16 -10.94
CA SER A 279 -10.54 -11.66 -12.02
C SER A 279 -9.81 -10.38 -11.59
N ARG A 280 -8.72 -10.05 -12.29
CA ARG A 280 -7.97 -8.81 -12.05
C ARG A 280 -8.85 -7.56 -12.21
N GLU A 281 -9.76 -7.56 -13.17
CA GLU A 281 -10.66 -6.44 -13.45
C GLU A 281 -11.63 -6.23 -12.28
N GLU A 282 -12.27 -7.31 -11.80
CA GLU A 282 -13.16 -7.26 -10.63
C GLU A 282 -12.42 -6.76 -9.37
N PHE A 283 -11.19 -7.22 -9.16
CA PHE A 283 -10.36 -6.76 -8.06
C PHE A 283 -10.03 -5.25 -8.18
N GLN A 284 -9.65 -4.78 -9.37
CA GLN A 284 -9.33 -3.37 -9.61
C GLN A 284 -10.55 -2.47 -9.36
N GLU A 285 -11.73 -2.87 -9.82
CA GLU A 285 -12.97 -2.12 -9.57
C GLU A 285 -13.32 -2.06 -8.07
N GLU A 286 -13.14 -3.16 -7.34
CA GLU A 286 -13.41 -3.22 -5.90
C GLU A 286 -12.46 -2.31 -5.12
N MET A 287 -11.17 -2.34 -5.43
CA MET A 287 -10.18 -1.46 -4.81
C MET A 287 -10.47 0.02 -5.09
N GLN A 288 -10.86 0.37 -6.33
CA GLN A 288 -11.26 1.74 -6.66
C GLN A 288 -12.48 2.20 -5.86
N LYS A 289 -13.49 1.33 -5.71
CA LYS A 289 -14.67 1.63 -4.88
C LYS A 289 -14.31 1.82 -3.40
N GLN A 290 -13.41 0.98 -2.87
CA GLN A 290 -12.95 1.10 -1.47
C GLN A 290 -12.15 2.38 -1.23
N GLN A 291 -11.29 2.78 -2.17
CA GLN A 291 -10.56 4.06 -2.09
C GLN A 291 -11.54 5.25 -2.10
N GLN A 292 -12.52 5.24 -3.01
CA GLN A 292 -13.55 6.28 -3.07
C GLN A 292 -14.43 6.33 -1.81
N SER A 293 -14.70 5.19 -1.17
CA SER A 293 -15.45 5.17 0.10
C SER A 293 -14.61 5.71 1.26
N HIS A 294 -13.31 5.41 1.32
CA HIS A 294 -12.43 5.96 2.36
C HIS A 294 -12.24 7.48 2.20
N GLN A 295 -12.11 7.98 0.97
CA GLN A 295 -12.07 9.42 0.69
C GLN A 295 -13.35 10.17 1.09
N ARG A 296 -14.52 9.49 1.08
CA ARG A 296 -15.80 10.09 1.50
C ARG A 296 -16.04 10.08 3.01
N VAL A 297 -15.26 9.32 3.76
CA VAL A 297 -15.44 9.12 5.22
C VAL A 297 -14.34 9.84 6.02
N ALA A 298 -13.27 10.31 5.36
CA ALA A 298 -12.35 11.26 5.96
C ALA A 298 -13.06 12.64 6.12
N PRO A 299 -13.18 13.17 7.36
CA PRO A 299 -13.77 14.48 7.61
C PRO A 299 -12.88 15.64 7.13
#